data_AF-A0A1G1CZM3-F1
#
_entry.id   AF-A0A1G1CZM3-F1
#
_cell.length_a   1.000
_cell.length_b   1.000
_cell.length_c   1.000
_cell.angle_alpha   90.00
_cell.angle_beta   90.00
_cell.angle_gamma   90.00
#
_symmetry.space_group_name_H-M   'P 1'
#
loop_
_entity.id
_entity.type
_entity.pdbx_description
1 polymer ?
#
loop_
_entity_poly.entity_id
_entity_poly.type
_entity_poly.pdbx_seq_one_letter_code
_entity_poly.pdbx_strand_id
1 'polypeptide(L)' 'MENEIKIITIGIKKTQENLQKLEDKYKIDSETFYKKYSDGEMGDQIEYIKWAGEIETLKRLQQNLMELSEAEVC' A
#
# COMPACT_ATOMS: atom_id res chain seq x y z
N MET A 1 -16.08 -0.40 -15.43
CA MET A 1 -16.24 -0.81 -14.03
C MET A 1 -15.65 -2.19 -13.76
N GLU A 2 -16.21 -3.33 -14.22
CA GLU A 2 -15.64 -4.67 -13.91
C GLU A 2 -14.14 -4.84 -14.26
N ASN A 3 -13.70 -4.39 -15.44
CA ASN A 3 -12.29 -4.48 -15.84
C ASN A 3 -11.37 -3.57 -14.99
N GLU A 4 -11.86 -2.41 -14.57
CA GLU A 4 -11.11 -1.48 -13.71
C GLU A 4 -10.99 -2.03 -12.29
N ILE A 5 -12.08 -2.55 -11.73
CA ILE A 5 -12.09 -3.25 -10.44
C ILE A 5 -11.09 -4.41 -10.45
N LYS A 6 -11.09 -5.20 -11.52
CA LYS A 6 -10.13 -6.32 -11.69
C LYS A 6 -8.68 -5.85 -11.70
N ILE A 7 -8.38 -4.79 -12.46
CA ILE A 7 -7.02 -4.23 -12.52
C ILE A 7 -6.58 -3.69 -11.16
N ILE A 8 -7.44 -2.96 -10.46
CA ILE A 8 -7.16 -2.41 -9.13
C ILE A 8 -6.93 -3.54 -8.13
N THR A 9 -7.75 -4.59 -8.15
CA THR A 9 -7.60 -5.76 -7.26
C THR A 9 -6.26 -6.47 -7.48
N ILE A 10 -5.82 -6.61 -8.73
CA ILE A 10 -4.49 -7.16 -9.06
C ILE A 10 -3.39 -6.26 -8.49
N GLY A 11 -3.55 -4.94 -8.62
CA GLY A 11 -2.64 -3.95 -8.05
C GLY A 11 -2.52 -4.09 -6.52
N ILE A 12 -3.65 -4.14 -5.82
CA ILE A 12 -3.72 -4.30 -4.35
C ILE A 12 -2.96 -5.55 -3.94
N LYS A 13 -3.25 -6.70 -4.56
CA LYS A 13 -2.60 -7.97 -4.23
C LYS A 13 -1.09 -7.88 -4.40
N LYS A 14 -0.61 -7.31 -5.51
CA LYS A 14 0.83 -7.17 -5.79
C LYS A 14 1.50 -6.25 -4.78
N THR A 15 0.88 -5.13 -4.43
CA THR A 15 1.41 -4.20 -3.43
C THR A 15 1.44 -4.85 -2.04
N GLN A 16 0.42 -5.61 -1.65
CA GLN A 16 0.42 -6.39 -0.40
C GLN A 16 1.55 -7.42 -0.37
N GLU A 17 1.81 -8.14 -1.46
CA GLU A 17 2.95 -9.08 -1.57
C GLU A 17 4.31 -8.38 -1.44
N ASN A 18 4.44 -7.15 -1.94
CA ASN A 18 5.66 -6.36 -1.78
C ASN A 18 5.84 -5.91 -0.33
N LEU A 19 4.77 -5.43 0.31
CA LEU A 19 4.78 -5.03 1.71
C LEU A 19 5.15 -6.21 2.61
N GLN A 20 4.54 -7.38 2.41
CA GLN A 20 4.84 -8.57 3.20
C GLN A 20 6.34 -8.93 3.15
N LYS A 21 6.99 -8.82 1.98
CA LYS A 21 8.43 -9.08 1.85
C LYS A 21 9.28 -8.10 2.67
N LEU A 22 8.86 -6.84 2.74
CA LEU A 22 9.55 -5.82 3.53
C LEU A 22 9.32 -6.06 5.02
N GLU A 23 8.07 -6.36 5.42
CA GLU A 23 7.72 -6.73 6.79
C GLU A 23 8.50 -7.95 7.27
N ASP A 24 8.59 -8.99 6.43
CA ASP A 24 9.35 -10.20 6.73
C ASP A 24 10.85 -9.95 6.84
N LYS A 25 11.39 -9.05 6.00
CA LYS A 25 12.82 -8.70 5.99
C LYS A 25 13.20 -7.90 7.23
N TYR A 26 12.39 -6.92 7.61
CA TYR A 26 12.70 -5.99 8.71
C TYR A 26 12.07 -6.37 10.04
N LYS A 27 11.16 -7.35 10.06
CA LYS A 27 10.41 -7.82 11.24
C LYS A 27 9.61 -6.69 11.91
N ILE A 28 9.05 -5.80 11.10
CA ILE A 28 8.22 -4.66 11.50
C ILE A 28 7.04 -4.62 10.53
N ASP A 29 5.81 -4.51 11.04
CA ASP A 29 4.62 -4.34 10.19
C ASP A 29 4.62 -2.96 9.51
N SER A 30 3.94 -2.86 8.36
CA SER A 30 3.94 -1.64 7.54
C SER A 30 3.36 -0.43 8.27
N GLU A 31 2.40 -0.61 9.19
CA GLU A 31 1.80 0.49 9.96
C GLU A 31 2.82 1.09 10.94
N THR A 32 3.50 0.24 11.71
CA THR A 32 4.57 0.63 12.63
C THR A 32 5.72 1.28 11.87
N PHE A 33 6.13 0.70 10.74
CA PHE A 33 7.17 1.29 9.89
C PHE A 33 6.76 2.69 9.41
N TYR A 34 5.55 2.85 8.88
CA TYR A 34 5.09 4.11 8.30
C TYR A 34 5.00 5.23 9.33
N LYS A 35 4.59 4.91 10.57
CA LYS A 35 4.59 5.85 11.68
C LYS A 35 6.00 6.36 11.97
N LYS A 36 6.94 5.44 12.21
CA LYS A 36 8.36 5.80 12.46
C LYS A 36 8.99 6.59 11.32
N TYR A 37 8.68 6.20 10.08
CA TYR A 37 9.16 6.89 8.89
C TYR A 37 8.62 8.34 8.82
N SER A 38 7.34 8.52 9.11
CA SER A 38 6.68 9.84 9.10
C SER A 38 7.18 10.75 10.23
N ASP A 39 7.56 10.16 11.37
CA ASP A 39 8.14 10.86 12.51
C ASP A 39 9.63 11.20 12.32
N GLY A 40 10.23 10.81 11.19
CA GLY A 40 11.65 11.04 10.88
C GLY A 40 12.61 10.14 11.65
N GLU A 41 12.10 9.08 12.29
CA GLU A 41 12.88 8.11 13.06
C GLU A 41 13.54 7.04 12.17
N MET A 42 13.19 7.01 10.87
CA MET A 42 13.81 6.14 9.89
C MET A 42 14.88 6.91 9.10
N GLY A 43 15.93 6.20 8.71
CA GLY A 43 16.99 6.77 7.87
C GLY A 43 16.53 7.08 6.45
N ASP A 44 17.46 7.60 5.64
CA ASP A 44 17.27 7.99 4.25
C ASP A 44 17.51 6.84 3.25
N GLN A 45 17.47 5.60 3.72
CA GLN A 45 17.66 4.45 2.85
C GLN A 45 16.58 4.42 1.77
N ILE A 46 17.00 4.28 0.51
CA ILE A 46 16.09 4.20 -0.66
C ILE A 46 15.00 3.14 -0.45
N GLU A 47 15.31 2.06 0.26
CA GLU A 47 14.35 1.01 0.57
C GLU A 47 13.20 1.48 1.49
N TYR A 48 13.48 2.36 2.45
CA TYR A 48 12.43 2.94 3.30
C TYR A 48 11.54 3.91 2.51
N ILE A 49 12.14 4.71 1.62
CA ILE A 49 11.37 5.58 0.72
C ILE A 49 10.44 4.75 -0.16
N LYS A 50 10.94 3.63 -0.71
CA LYS A 50 10.14 2.69 -1.50
C LYS A 50 9.04 2.05 -0.67
N TRP A 51 9.33 1.61 0.56
CA TRP A 51 8.34 1.01 1.44
C TRP A 51 7.21 1.99 1.75
N ALA A 52 7.53 3.24 2.11
CA ALA A 52 6.53 4.29 2.31
C ALA A 52 5.69 4.52 1.04
N GLY A 53 6.31 4.48 -0.14
CA GLY A 53 5.62 4.55 -1.43
C GLY A 53 4.66 3.39 -1.70
N GLU A 54 5.03 2.16 -1.36
CA GLU A 54 4.15 0.98 -1.49
C GLU A 54 2.93 1.10 -0.56
N ILE A 55 3.12 1.61 0.66
CA ILE A 55 2.02 1.83 1.61
C ILE A 55 1.03 2.86 1.07
N GLU A 56 1.52 4.00 0.56
CA GLU A 56 0.67 5.02 -0.05
C GLU A 56 -0.03 4.53 -1.32
N THR A 57 0.65 3.67 -2.10
CA THR A 57 0.07 3.02 -3.27
C THR A 57 -1.10 2.13 -2.86
N LEU A 58 -0.94 1.32 -1.80
CA LEU A 58 -2.00 0.45 -1.30
C LEU A 58 -3.22 1.26 -0.86
N LYS A 59 -3.01 2.33 -0.06
CA LYS A 59 -4.09 3.21 0.41
C LYS A 59 -4.89 3.79 -0.76
N ARG A 60 -4.21 4.32 -1.79
CA ARG A 60 -4.84 4.88 -2.99
C ARG A 60 -5.62 3.84 -3.78
N LEU A 61 -5.07 2.65 -3.96
CA LEU A 61 -5.78 1.57 -4.67
C LEU A 61 -7.03 1.12 -3.92
N GLN A 62 -6.96 1.01 -2.59
CA GLN A 62 -8.11 0.67 -1.75
C GLN A 62 -9.19 1.76 -1.80
N GLN A 63 -8.79 3.03 -1.74
CA GLN A 63 -9.72 4.15 -1.88
C GLN A 63 -10.40 4.13 -3.25
N ASN A 64 -9.65 3.99 -4.34
CA ASN A 64 -10.22 3.91 -5.69
C ASN A 64 -11.19 2.73 -5.84
N LEU A 65 -10.89 1.58 -5.22
CA LEU A 65 -11.79 0.42 -5.24
C LEU A 65 -13.10 0.71 -4.50
N MET A 66 -13.01 1.38 -3.34
CA MET A 66 -14.19 1.78 -2.55
C MET A 66 -15.07 2.75 -3.33
N GLU A 67 -14.50 3.81 -3.91
CA GLU A 67 -15.23 4.81 -4.71
C GLU A 67 -15.92 4.18 -5.92
N LEU A 68 -15.26 3.24 -6.61
CA LEU A 68 -15.87 2.52 -7.73
C LEU A 68 -16.99 1.58 -7.30
N SER A 69 -16.85 0.93 -6.15
CA SER A 69 -17.87 0.02 -5.61
C SER A 69 -19.13 0.77 -5.17
N GLU A 70 -18.96 1.95 -4.57
CA GLU A 70 -20.09 2.83 -4.19
C GLU A 70 -20.83 3.37 -5.41
N ALA A 71 -20.09 3.69 -6.48
CA ALA A 71 -20.67 4.15 -7.74
C ALA A 71 -21.50 3.07 -8.47
N GLU A 72 -21.24 1.78 -8.24
CA GLU A 72 -22.05 0.67 -8.79
C GLU A 72 -23.40 0.48 -8.05
N VAL A 73 -23.54 1.01 -6.84
CA VAL A 73 -24.74 0.87 -6.00
C VAL A 73 -25.75 1.99 -6.20
N CYS A 74 -25.34 3.13 -6.78
CA CYS A 74 -26.21 4.26 -7.14
C CYS A 74 -26.77 4.13 -8.56
#